data_AF-A0A2M8PQ40-F1
#
_entry.id   AF-A0A2M8PQ40-F1
#
_cell.length_a   1.000
_cell.length_b   1.000
_cell.length_c   1.000
_cell.angle_alpha   90.00
_cell.angle_beta   90.00
_cell.angle_gamma   90.00
#
_symmetry.space_group_name_H-M   'P 1'
#
loop_
_entity.id
_entity.type
_entity.pdbx_description
1 polymer ?
#
loop_
_entity_poly.entity_id
_entity_poly.type
_entity_poly.pdbx_seq_one_letter_code
_entity_poly.pdbx_strand_id
1 'polypeptide(L)'
;MQRTSQNRDLTKRQYVRFAFYKLDPLWRRLPADEQIEHKQELVDTISQFNRRMLLRPYSTLGTRADAELLLWQIAETPLYFQELASAIVRTRMGGYLNLAYSYLSQTKRSVYEIRDYRHASEEQLVIDPSEAKYLFVYPFIKSRDWYLMSQPARQGIMDEHIQVGRKYPSIKLNTTYCFGIDDYEFIVAFESDEPSDFLDLVQELRETESSRYTVQDTPLFTCINMRLVEAIDALGGPPIATPVAEDEQREVWMDVCPLEEFPSGSTRIVYLEGKQIGLFNIEGKLYAINNRCTHARGPLSEGAVDTDACTVVCPWHYAKFDIQTGHVVDGIASRPVETYAVEVRDGVIYVGIVPQSRAVNGVQKGQN
;
A
#
# COMPACT_ATOMS: atom_id res chain seq x y z
N MET A 1 -45.59 -5.17 -0.68
CA MET A 1 -44.39 -5.09 0.19
C MET A 1 -43.18 -5.59 -0.60
N GLN A 2 -42.55 -4.69 -1.37
CA GLN A 2 -41.29 -4.97 -2.06
C GLN A 2 -40.15 -4.79 -1.06
N ARG A 3 -39.40 -5.87 -0.79
CA ARG A 3 -38.11 -5.77 -0.12
C ARG A 3 -37.16 -5.10 -1.09
N THR A 4 -36.83 -3.84 -0.83
CA THR A 4 -35.70 -3.15 -1.45
C THR A 4 -34.44 -3.92 -1.11
N SER A 5 -33.80 -4.52 -2.11
CA SER A 5 -32.45 -5.04 -1.97
C SER A 5 -31.53 -3.84 -1.73
N GLN A 6 -31.14 -3.63 -0.48
CA GLN A 6 -29.98 -2.81 -0.16
C GLN A 6 -28.78 -3.46 -0.86
N ASN A 7 -28.39 -2.89 -2.00
CA ASN A 7 -27.14 -3.22 -2.63
C ASN A 7 -26.06 -2.64 -1.71
N ARG A 8 -25.55 -3.46 -0.79
CA ARG A 8 -24.33 -3.14 -0.04
C ARG A 8 -23.22 -3.06 -1.09
N ASP A 9 -22.75 -1.86 -1.42
CA ASP A 9 -21.50 -1.68 -2.14
C ASP A 9 -20.38 -2.29 -1.28
N LEU A 10 -20.09 -3.56 -1.55
CA LEU A 10 -18.98 -4.27 -0.94
C LEU A 10 -17.70 -3.62 -1.46
N THR A 11 -16.83 -3.18 -0.55
CA THR A 11 -15.45 -2.78 -0.85
C THR A 11 -14.85 -3.71 -1.90
N LYS A 12 -14.41 -3.16 -3.04
CA LYS A 12 -13.73 -3.97 -4.06
C LYS A 12 -12.46 -4.57 -3.47
N ARG A 13 -12.31 -5.89 -3.61
CA ARG A 13 -11.08 -6.59 -3.25
C ARG A 13 -9.93 -6.05 -4.10
N GLN A 14 -8.75 -5.96 -3.50
CA GLN A 14 -7.54 -5.55 -4.19
C GLN A 14 -6.75 -6.78 -4.61
N TYR A 15 -6.26 -6.75 -5.84
CA TYR A 15 -5.17 -7.63 -6.26
C TYR A 15 -3.86 -7.10 -5.70
N VAL A 16 -2.97 -8.01 -5.35
CA VAL A 16 -1.68 -7.73 -4.74
C VAL A 16 -0.63 -8.55 -5.46
N ARG A 17 0.43 -7.90 -5.92
CA ARG A 17 1.56 -8.54 -6.58
C ARG A 17 2.86 -8.17 -5.91
N PHE A 18 3.67 -9.18 -5.59
CA PHE A 18 5.06 -9.00 -5.15
C PHE A 18 5.99 -9.39 -6.29
N ALA A 19 6.54 -8.40 -6.99
CA ALA A 19 7.43 -8.63 -8.13
C ALA A 19 8.89 -8.41 -7.71
N PHE A 20 9.65 -9.51 -7.65
CA PHE A 20 11.06 -9.50 -7.29
C PHE A 20 11.93 -9.58 -8.54
N TYR A 21 12.86 -8.64 -8.66
CA TYR A 21 13.78 -8.54 -9.79
C TYR A 21 15.22 -8.81 -9.34
N LYS A 22 15.97 -9.45 -10.23
CA LYS A 22 17.41 -9.63 -10.15
C LYS A 22 18.06 -8.89 -11.32
N LEU A 23 19.02 -8.02 -11.04
CA LEU A 23 19.75 -7.31 -12.07
C LEU A 23 20.78 -8.24 -12.71
N ASP A 24 20.84 -8.24 -14.03
CA ASP A 24 21.94 -8.84 -14.78
C ASP A 24 23.24 -8.06 -14.48
N PRO A 25 24.31 -8.73 -13.99
CA PRO A 25 25.58 -8.09 -13.72
C PRO A 25 26.21 -7.34 -14.90
N LEU A 26 25.83 -7.64 -16.15
CA LEU A 26 26.29 -6.92 -17.33
C LEU A 26 25.91 -5.43 -17.29
N TRP A 27 24.75 -5.08 -16.71
CA TRP A 27 24.34 -3.67 -16.61
C TRP A 27 25.33 -2.83 -15.79
N ARG A 28 25.91 -3.40 -14.72
CA ARG A 28 26.89 -2.72 -13.86
C ARG A 28 28.22 -2.44 -14.56
N ARG A 29 28.45 -3.02 -15.74
CA ARG A 29 29.65 -2.85 -16.56
C ARG A 29 29.48 -1.81 -17.66
N LEU A 30 28.27 -1.28 -17.85
CA LEU A 30 28.01 -0.21 -18.80
C LEU A 30 28.75 1.08 -18.40
N PRO A 31 28.96 2.01 -19.33
CA PRO A 31 29.43 3.36 -19.01
C PRO A 31 28.56 4.05 -17.95
N ALA A 32 29.18 4.92 -17.14
CA ALA A 32 28.53 5.57 -16.00
C ALA A 32 27.36 6.47 -16.42
N ASP A 33 27.51 7.17 -17.54
CA ASP A 33 26.49 7.99 -18.18
C ASP A 33 25.29 7.17 -18.65
N GLU A 34 25.52 6.02 -19.31
CA GLU A 34 24.44 5.11 -19.68
C GLU A 34 23.68 4.59 -18.45
N GLN A 35 24.39 4.23 -17.38
CA GLN A 35 23.76 3.78 -16.13
C GLN A 35 22.85 4.85 -15.54
N ILE A 36 23.29 6.11 -15.48
CA ILE A 36 22.49 7.24 -14.99
C ILE A 36 21.21 7.41 -15.82
N GLU A 37 21.33 7.41 -17.15
CA GLU A 37 20.19 7.56 -18.04
C GLU A 37 19.19 6.39 -17.91
N HIS A 38 19.70 5.15 -17.80
CA HIS A 38 18.90 3.95 -17.62
C HIS A 38 18.12 3.98 -16.30
N LYS A 39 18.75 4.41 -15.20
CA LYS A 39 18.08 4.57 -13.90
C LYS A 39 17.00 5.63 -13.97
N GLN A 40 17.29 6.80 -14.54
CA GLN A 40 16.34 7.91 -14.61
C GLN A 40 15.09 7.51 -15.41
N GLU A 41 15.29 6.92 -16.60
CA GLU A 41 14.19 6.41 -17.43
C GLU A 41 13.31 5.40 -16.68
N LEU A 42 13.93 4.47 -15.94
CA LEU A 42 13.20 3.45 -15.19
C LEU A 42 12.41 4.07 -14.03
N VAL A 43 13.01 4.98 -13.26
CA VAL A 43 12.35 5.67 -12.15
C VAL A 43 11.15 6.47 -12.65
N ASP A 44 11.32 7.24 -13.73
CA ASP A 44 10.24 8.03 -14.33
C ASP A 44 9.11 7.12 -14.84
N THR A 45 9.47 6.03 -15.50
CA THR A 45 8.51 5.04 -16.02
C THR A 45 7.69 4.41 -14.91
N ILE A 46 8.31 3.95 -13.82
CA ILE A 46 7.61 3.34 -12.68
C ILE A 46 6.74 4.39 -11.96
N SER A 47 7.25 5.61 -11.78
CA SER A 47 6.55 6.68 -11.05
C SER A 47 5.23 7.09 -11.70
N GLN A 48 5.12 6.99 -13.02
CA GLN A 48 3.87 7.25 -13.75
C GLN A 48 2.72 6.33 -13.32
N PHE A 49 3.02 5.15 -12.76
CA PHE A 49 2.00 4.19 -12.30
C PHE A 49 1.49 4.47 -10.88
N ASN A 50 2.10 5.38 -10.12
CA ASN A 50 1.64 5.75 -8.78
C ASN A 50 0.22 6.32 -8.78
N ARG A 51 -0.27 6.87 -9.90
CA ARG A 51 -1.67 7.32 -10.00
C ARG A 51 -2.68 6.18 -10.17
N ARG A 52 -2.24 5.00 -10.61
CA ARG A 52 -3.12 3.87 -10.98
C ARG A 52 -3.12 2.74 -9.94
N MET A 53 -2.05 2.61 -9.18
CA MET A 53 -1.87 1.57 -8.17
C MET A 53 -1.02 2.10 -7.01
N LEU A 54 -1.15 1.45 -5.85
CA LEU A 54 -0.19 1.63 -4.79
C LEU A 54 1.06 0.80 -5.13
N LEU A 55 2.21 1.45 -5.19
CA LEU A 55 3.50 0.84 -5.47
C LEU A 55 4.50 1.18 -4.37
N ARG A 56 5.11 0.16 -3.76
CA ARG A 56 6.17 0.34 -2.77
C ARG A 56 7.44 -0.43 -3.17
N PRO A 57 8.58 0.25 -3.31
CA PRO A 57 9.84 -0.39 -3.61
C PRO A 57 10.56 -0.81 -2.32
N TYR A 58 11.21 -1.96 -2.39
CA TYR A 58 12.09 -2.44 -1.33
C TYR A 58 13.36 -3.02 -1.92
N SER A 59 14.46 -2.91 -1.19
CA SER A 59 15.70 -3.61 -1.52
C SER A 59 15.77 -4.94 -0.79
N THR A 60 16.30 -5.96 -1.46
CA THR A 60 16.69 -7.24 -0.86
C THR A 60 18.20 -7.50 -1.03
N LEU A 61 18.91 -6.50 -1.55
CA LEU A 61 20.36 -6.56 -1.69
C LEU A 61 21.02 -6.66 -0.31
N GLY A 62 21.90 -7.65 -0.15
CA GLY A 62 22.57 -7.94 1.12
C GLY A 62 21.80 -8.88 2.05
N THR A 63 20.49 -9.04 1.86
CA THR A 63 19.67 -10.01 2.62
C THR A 63 19.38 -11.28 1.82
N ARG A 64 19.38 -11.22 0.48
CA ARG A 64 19.31 -12.39 -0.41
C ARG A 64 20.20 -12.28 -1.63
N ALA A 65 20.52 -13.43 -2.20
CA ALA A 65 21.41 -13.55 -3.36
C ALA A 65 20.65 -13.58 -4.71
N ASP A 66 19.42 -14.08 -4.70
CA ASP A 66 18.62 -14.45 -5.88
C ASP A 66 17.62 -13.38 -6.34
N ALA A 67 17.37 -12.36 -5.52
CA ALA A 67 16.65 -11.14 -5.90
C ALA A 67 17.28 -9.91 -5.23
N GLU A 68 17.09 -8.74 -5.82
CA GLU A 68 17.71 -7.49 -5.37
C GLU A 68 16.70 -6.36 -5.18
N LEU A 69 15.65 -6.30 -6.01
CA LEU A 69 14.58 -5.30 -5.94
C LEU A 69 13.23 -5.99 -5.78
N LEU A 70 12.38 -5.49 -4.88
CA LEU A 70 10.96 -5.82 -4.81
C LEU A 70 10.16 -4.58 -5.19
N LEU A 71 9.18 -4.76 -6.07
CA LEU A 71 8.06 -3.83 -6.26
C LEU A 71 6.80 -4.49 -5.72
N TRP A 72 6.32 -4.03 -4.56
CA TRP A 72 5.04 -4.42 -3.99
C TRP A 72 3.92 -3.57 -4.61
N GLN A 73 3.00 -4.22 -5.34
CA GLN A 73 1.99 -3.57 -6.17
C GLN A 73 0.60 -3.95 -5.68
N ILE A 74 -0.29 -2.97 -5.46
CA ILE A 74 -1.68 -3.18 -5.06
C ILE A 74 -2.62 -2.38 -5.96
N ALA A 75 -3.60 -3.05 -6.56
CA ALA A 75 -4.55 -2.44 -7.50
C ALA A 75 -5.92 -3.12 -7.47
N GLU A 76 -6.95 -2.45 -7.98
CA GLU A 76 -8.30 -3.04 -8.13
C GLU A 76 -8.43 -3.99 -9.33
N THR A 77 -7.42 -3.99 -10.22
CA THR A 77 -7.37 -4.84 -11.42
C THR A 77 -5.95 -5.33 -11.68
N PRO A 78 -5.74 -6.59 -12.10
CA PRO A 78 -4.42 -7.10 -12.45
C PRO A 78 -3.88 -6.53 -13.77
N LEU A 79 -4.72 -5.86 -14.58
CA LEU A 79 -4.30 -5.24 -15.84
C LEU A 79 -3.15 -4.24 -15.64
N TYR A 80 -3.22 -3.42 -14.59
CA TYR A 80 -2.16 -2.44 -14.31
C TYR A 80 -0.81 -3.10 -14.00
N PHE A 81 -0.80 -4.30 -13.41
CA PHE A 81 0.44 -5.05 -13.18
C PHE A 81 1.10 -5.51 -14.48
N GLN A 82 0.28 -5.89 -15.47
CA GLN A 82 0.76 -6.26 -16.80
C GLN A 82 1.27 -5.03 -17.55
N GLU A 83 0.54 -3.91 -17.50
CA GLU A 83 0.96 -2.63 -18.11
C GLU A 83 2.29 -2.15 -17.55
N LEU A 84 2.45 -2.16 -16.22
CA LEU A 84 3.70 -1.78 -15.54
C LEU A 84 4.84 -2.71 -15.93
N ALA A 85 4.63 -4.04 -15.92
CA ALA A 85 5.65 -4.98 -16.34
C ALA A 85 6.10 -4.76 -17.80
N SER A 86 5.15 -4.49 -18.71
CA SER A 86 5.43 -4.15 -20.10
C SER A 86 6.17 -2.82 -20.24
N ALA A 87 5.82 -1.82 -19.42
CA ALA A 87 6.53 -0.54 -19.39
C ALA A 87 7.97 -0.70 -18.90
N ILE A 88 8.19 -1.44 -17.80
CA ILE A 88 9.54 -1.72 -17.26
C ILE A 88 10.40 -2.39 -18.32
N VAL A 89 9.94 -3.48 -18.95
CA VAL A 89 10.72 -4.25 -19.95
C VAL A 89 11.07 -3.41 -21.19
N ARG A 90 10.32 -2.34 -21.48
CA ARG A 90 10.62 -1.43 -22.60
C ARG A 90 11.69 -0.39 -22.29
N THR A 91 12.00 -0.16 -21.01
CA THR A 91 13.10 0.75 -20.63
C THR A 91 14.44 0.10 -20.91
N ARG A 92 15.49 0.92 -21.06
CA ARG A 92 16.85 0.40 -21.30
C ARG A 92 17.38 -0.44 -20.14
N MET A 93 17.07 -0.06 -18.89
CA MET A 93 17.41 -0.87 -17.72
C MET A 93 16.57 -2.15 -17.64
N GLY A 94 15.32 -2.12 -18.11
CA GLY A 94 14.38 -3.24 -18.10
C GLY A 94 14.91 -4.49 -18.81
N GLY A 95 15.69 -4.31 -19.88
CA GLY A 95 16.36 -5.42 -20.57
C GLY A 95 17.37 -6.19 -19.71
N TYR A 96 17.80 -5.62 -18.58
CA TYR A 96 18.71 -6.23 -17.62
C TYR A 96 18.01 -6.67 -16.32
N LEU A 97 16.70 -6.45 -16.19
CA LEU A 97 15.94 -6.82 -14.99
C LEU A 97 15.22 -8.16 -15.21
N ASN A 98 15.75 -9.21 -14.60
CA ASN A 98 15.13 -10.52 -14.61
C ASN A 98 14.07 -10.60 -13.51
N LEU A 99 12.81 -10.89 -13.86
CA LEU A 99 11.77 -11.17 -12.87
C LEU A 99 12.02 -12.54 -12.24
N ALA A 100 12.66 -12.54 -11.06
CA ALA A 100 13.08 -13.75 -10.36
C ALA A 100 11.91 -14.44 -9.65
N TYR A 101 11.01 -13.65 -9.03
CA TYR A 101 9.80 -14.16 -8.40
C TYR A 101 8.63 -13.20 -8.66
N SER A 102 7.44 -13.75 -8.79
CA SER A 102 6.21 -12.96 -8.93
C SER A 102 5.08 -13.69 -8.24
N TYR A 103 4.60 -13.13 -7.13
CA TYR A 103 3.47 -13.68 -6.40
C TYR A 103 2.24 -12.82 -6.61
N LEU A 104 1.22 -13.36 -7.28
CA LEU A 104 -0.09 -12.75 -7.47
C LEU A 104 -1.06 -13.28 -6.42
N SER A 105 -1.78 -12.38 -5.77
CA SER A 105 -2.73 -12.71 -4.72
C SER A 105 -3.85 -11.67 -4.67
N GLN A 106 -4.84 -11.90 -3.82
CA GLN A 106 -5.96 -10.99 -3.63
C GLN A 106 -6.30 -10.85 -2.15
N THR A 107 -6.75 -9.67 -1.75
CA THR A 107 -7.34 -9.47 -0.43
C THR A 107 -8.65 -10.23 -0.31
N LYS A 108 -8.89 -10.82 0.86
CA LYS A 108 -10.10 -11.59 1.16
C LYS A 108 -10.35 -11.54 2.67
N ARG A 109 -11.62 -11.53 3.06
CA ARG A 109 -11.98 -11.66 4.47
C ARG A 109 -11.52 -13.01 5.01
N SER A 110 -10.91 -12.99 6.19
CA SER A 110 -10.56 -14.19 6.95
C SER A 110 -11.80 -15.05 7.16
N VAL A 111 -11.61 -16.36 7.03
CA VAL A 111 -12.62 -17.38 7.36
C VAL A 111 -12.61 -17.73 8.85
N TYR A 112 -11.65 -17.21 9.61
CA TYR A 112 -11.51 -17.42 11.05
C TYR A 112 -11.96 -16.18 11.81
N GLU A 113 -12.72 -16.40 12.87
CA GLU A 113 -13.14 -15.35 13.78
C GLU A 113 -11.97 -14.94 14.67
N ILE A 114 -11.73 -13.63 14.77
CA ILE A 114 -10.71 -13.07 15.65
C ILE A 114 -11.46 -12.43 16.83
N ARG A 115 -11.56 -13.15 17.95
CA ARG A 115 -12.25 -12.68 19.16
C ARG A 115 -11.59 -11.40 19.71
N ASP A 116 -12.37 -10.46 20.22
CA ASP A 116 -11.96 -9.15 20.75
C ASP A 116 -11.52 -8.07 19.74
N TYR A 117 -11.57 -8.34 18.42
CA TYR A 117 -11.24 -7.35 17.40
C TYR A 117 -12.53 -6.88 16.69
N ARG A 118 -13.21 -5.87 17.25
CA ARG A 118 -14.54 -5.38 16.78
C ARG A 118 -14.55 -4.81 15.35
N HIS A 119 -13.40 -4.71 14.67
CA HIS A 119 -13.24 -4.04 13.36
C HIS A 119 -12.55 -4.89 12.27
N ALA A 120 -12.25 -6.17 12.52
CA ALA A 120 -11.37 -6.96 11.63
C ALA A 120 -11.95 -7.23 10.22
N SER A 121 -13.28 -7.17 10.07
CA SER A 121 -13.93 -7.72 8.87
C SER A 121 -13.82 -6.85 7.61
N GLU A 122 -13.55 -5.55 7.76
CA GLU A 122 -13.41 -4.60 6.64
C GLU A 122 -11.95 -4.21 6.36
N GLU A 123 -11.09 -4.16 7.40
CA GLU A 123 -9.66 -3.85 7.28
C GLU A 123 -8.90 -4.85 6.39
N GLN A 124 -9.34 -6.10 6.30
CA GLN A 124 -8.65 -7.14 5.52
C GLN A 124 -8.93 -7.10 4.00
N LEU A 125 -9.84 -6.24 3.54
CA LEU A 125 -10.14 -6.11 2.11
C LEU A 125 -9.25 -5.07 1.40
N VAL A 126 -8.57 -4.22 2.16
CA VAL A 126 -7.74 -3.13 1.64
C VAL A 126 -6.37 -3.20 2.31
N ILE A 127 -5.31 -3.27 1.51
CA ILE A 127 -3.95 -3.15 2.00
C ILE A 127 -3.67 -1.69 2.34
N ASP A 128 -3.17 -1.46 3.54
CA ASP A 128 -2.73 -0.17 4.08
C ASP A 128 -1.31 -0.37 4.59
N PRO A 129 -0.27 -0.20 3.76
CA PRO A 129 1.11 -0.40 4.23
C PRO A 129 1.47 0.61 5.33
N SER A 130 2.31 0.20 6.26
CA SER A 130 2.92 1.07 7.29
C SER A 130 4.23 1.69 6.82
N GLU A 131 4.78 2.67 7.54
CA GLU A 131 6.13 3.20 7.25
C GLU A 131 7.26 2.39 7.87
N ALA A 132 6.99 1.14 8.28
CA ALA A 132 8.00 0.26 8.84
C ALA A 132 9.18 0.06 7.89
N LYS A 133 10.38 -0.03 8.47
CA LYS A 133 11.65 -0.17 7.76
C LYS A 133 11.81 -1.52 7.08
N TYR A 134 11.20 -2.58 7.62
CA TYR A 134 11.34 -3.92 7.09
C TYR A 134 10.01 -4.52 6.66
N LEU A 135 10.06 -5.28 5.57
CA LEU A 135 8.96 -6.10 5.08
C LEU A 135 9.46 -7.54 4.91
N PHE A 136 8.78 -8.49 5.53
CA PHE A 136 9.06 -9.92 5.40
C PHE A 136 7.96 -10.58 4.56
N VAL A 137 8.30 -11.13 3.40
CA VAL A 137 7.33 -11.74 2.48
C VAL A 137 7.67 -13.22 2.30
N TYR A 138 6.68 -14.10 2.32
CA TYR A 138 6.87 -15.48 1.88
C TYR A 138 5.55 -16.09 1.41
N PRO A 139 5.59 -17.01 0.42
CA PRO A 139 4.42 -17.74 0.00
C PRO A 139 4.12 -18.89 0.98
N PHE A 140 2.88 -19.37 0.97
CA PHE A 140 2.44 -20.40 1.89
C PHE A 140 1.51 -21.42 1.22
N ILE A 141 1.75 -22.71 1.50
CA ILE A 141 0.89 -23.83 1.09
C ILE A 141 0.60 -24.69 2.32
N LYS A 142 -0.69 -25.02 2.52
CA LYS A 142 -1.17 -25.99 3.50
C LYS A 142 -1.39 -27.37 2.85
N SER A 143 -1.31 -28.41 3.66
CA SER A 143 -1.60 -29.79 3.23
C SER A 143 -3.10 -29.98 2.97
N ARG A 144 -3.47 -31.00 2.18
CA ARG A 144 -4.89 -31.33 1.93
C ARG A 144 -5.64 -31.70 3.21
N ASP A 145 -4.95 -32.36 4.14
CA ASP A 145 -5.52 -32.73 5.45
C ASP A 145 -6.07 -31.52 6.19
N TRP A 146 -5.42 -30.35 6.08
CA TRP A 146 -5.93 -29.10 6.64
C TRP A 146 -7.36 -28.81 6.16
N TYR A 147 -7.57 -28.87 4.84
CA TYR A 147 -8.84 -28.54 4.21
C TYR A 147 -9.93 -29.60 4.41
N LEU A 148 -9.54 -30.84 4.73
CA LEU A 148 -10.48 -31.92 5.07
C LEU A 148 -11.01 -31.82 6.50
N MET A 149 -10.38 -31.02 7.37
CA MET A 149 -10.88 -30.76 8.71
C MET A 149 -12.12 -29.86 8.70
N SER A 150 -12.99 -30.07 9.71
CA SER A 150 -14.14 -29.22 9.94
C SER A 150 -13.70 -27.78 10.27
N GLN A 151 -14.55 -26.80 9.94
CA GLN A 151 -14.27 -25.39 10.24
C GLN A 151 -14.02 -25.14 11.75
N PRO A 152 -14.77 -25.73 12.71
CA PRO A 152 -14.48 -25.58 14.13
C PRO A 152 -13.12 -26.13 14.55
N ALA A 153 -12.68 -27.25 13.97
CA ALA A 153 -11.35 -27.82 14.26
C ALA A 153 -10.25 -26.87 13.77
N ARG A 154 -10.37 -26.37 12.54
CA ARG A 154 -9.43 -25.35 12.01
C ARG A 154 -9.46 -24.07 12.85
N GLN A 155 -10.62 -23.62 13.33
CA GLN A 155 -10.73 -22.45 14.18
C GLN A 155 -9.95 -22.63 15.48
N GLY A 156 -10.10 -23.76 16.18
CA GLY A 156 -9.35 -24.02 17.42
C GLY A 156 -7.83 -24.00 17.23
N ILE A 157 -7.34 -24.58 16.14
CA ILE A 157 -5.90 -24.54 15.79
C ILE A 157 -5.46 -23.11 15.45
N MET A 158 -6.29 -22.34 14.75
CA MET A 158 -5.99 -20.95 14.44
C MET A 158 -6.07 -20.03 15.66
N ASP A 159 -6.90 -20.33 16.66
CA ASP A 159 -6.98 -19.56 17.89
C ASP A 159 -5.63 -19.59 18.65
N GLU A 160 -4.98 -20.76 18.74
CA GLU A 160 -3.62 -20.90 19.27
C GLU A 160 -2.61 -20.08 18.45
N HIS A 161 -2.64 -20.22 17.12
CA HIS A 161 -1.75 -19.50 16.21
C HIS A 161 -1.90 -17.97 16.34
N ILE A 162 -3.14 -17.48 16.43
CA ILE A 162 -3.47 -16.07 16.63
C ILE A 162 -2.97 -15.60 18.00
N GLN A 163 -3.09 -16.42 19.05
CA GLN A 163 -2.61 -16.09 20.38
C GLN A 163 -1.10 -15.88 20.42
N VAL A 164 -0.32 -16.72 19.71
CA VAL A 164 1.13 -16.52 19.57
C VAL A 164 1.41 -15.21 18.83
N GLY A 165 0.74 -14.96 17.69
CA GLY A 165 0.91 -13.71 16.93
C GLY A 165 0.66 -12.44 17.77
N ARG A 166 -0.32 -12.47 18.68
CA ARG A 166 -0.65 -11.34 19.57
C ARG A 166 0.45 -10.96 20.57
N LYS A 167 1.42 -11.84 20.82
CA LYS A 167 2.57 -11.52 21.67
C LYS A 167 3.51 -10.48 21.04
N TYR A 168 3.40 -10.26 19.73
CA TYR A 168 4.29 -9.40 18.94
C TYR A 168 3.52 -8.22 18.30
N PRO A 169 3.05 -7.24 19.09
CA PRO A 169 2.26 -6.11 18.59
C PRO A 169 3.06 -5.13 17.70
N SER A 170 4.39 -5.23 17.69
CA SER A 170 5.32 -4.49 16.81
C SER A 170 5.29 -4.97 15.35
N ILE A 171 4.59 -6.07 15.07
CA ILE A 171 4.52 -6.69 13.74
C ILE A 171 3.12 -6.51 13.17
N LYS A 172 3.03 -5.83 12.04
CA LYS A 172 1.80 -5.71 11.28
C LYS A 172 1.74 -6.80 10.20
N LEU A 173 0.66 -7.57 10.21
CA LEU A 173 0.44 -8.65 9.24
C LEU A 173 -0.47 -8.20 8.08
N ASN A 174 -0.06 -8.55 6.87
CA ASN A 174 -0.84 -8.44 5.64
C ASN A 174 -0.94 -9.85 5.01
N THR A 175 -2.11 -10.47 5.11
CA THR A 175 -2.37 -11.79 4.51
C THR A 175 -3.21 -11.64 3.25
N THR A 176 -2.72 -12.19 2.14
CA THR A 176 -3.46 -12.27 0.87
C THR A 176 -3.55 -13.72 0.38
N TYR A 177 -4.48 -13.98 -0.54
CA TYR A 177 -4.88 -15.33 -0.93
C TYR A 177 -4.70 -15.53 -2.44
N CYS A 178 -4.23 -16.71 -2.86
CA CYS A 178 -3.88 -16.99 -4.27
C CYS A 178 -4.66 -18.14 -4.90
N PHE A 179 -5.61 -18.76 -4.20
CA PHE A 179 -6.39 -19.90 -4.72
C PHE A 179 -6.91 -19.70 -6.14
N GLY A 180 -6.35 -20.45 -7.10
CA GLY A 180 -6.77 -20.47 -8.50
C GLY A 180 -6.24 -19.33 -9.37
N ILE A 181 -5.40 -18.43 -8.83
CA ILE A 181 -4.77 -17.32 -9.57
C ILE A 181 -3.23 -17.35 -9.51
N ASP A 182 -2.66 -18.18 -8.63
CA ASP A 182 -1.23 -18.48 -8.53
C ASP A 182 -1.06 -19.91 -7.95
N ASP A 183 0.17 -20.41 -7.91
CA ASP A 183 0.52 -21.78 -7.48
C ASP A 183 0.47 -21.97 -5.95
N TYR A 184 0.37 -20.87 -5.20
CA TYR A 184 0.32 -20.86 -3.74
C TYR A 184 -1.11 -20.68 -3.21
N GLU A 185 -1.28 -20.82 -1.89
CA GLU A 185 -2.58 -20.64 -1.25
C GLU A 185 -2.68 -19.29 -0.54
N PHE A 186 -1.58 -18.86 0.08
CA PHE A 186 -1.45 -17.56 0.71
C PHE A 186 -0.12 -16.91 0.34
N ILE A 187 -0.10 -15.59 0.30
CA ILE A 187 1.13 -14.81 0.43
C ILE A 187 0.98 -14.01 1.72
N VAL A 188 1.97 -14.12 2.59
CA VAL A 188 1.99 -13.40 3.86
C VAL A 188 3.12 -12.38 3.84
N ALA A 189 2.79 -11.16 4.24
CA ALA A 189 3.70 -10.04 4.29
C ALA A 189 3.62 -9.37 5.66
N PHE A 190 4.75 -9.28 6.35
CA PHE A 190 4.84 -8.72 7.70
C PHE A 190 5.67 -7.45 7.68
N GLU A 191 5.17 -6.39 8.28
CA GLU A 191 5.86 -5.11 8.39
C GLU A 191 6.30 -4.89 9.84
N SER A 192 7.56 -4.50 10.06
CA SER A 192 8.10 -4.18 11.37
C SER A 192 9.37 -3.34 11.28
N ASP A 193 9.69 -2.60 12.33
CA ASP A 193 10.99 -1.95 12.52
C ASP A 193 12.00 -2.84 13.24
N GLU A 194 11.55 -3.96 13.82
CA GLU A 194 12.34 -4.87 14.67
C GLU A 194 12.42 -6.28 14.07
N PRO A 195 13.43 -6.59 13.22
CA PRO A 195 13.58 -7.92 12.63
C PRO A 195 13.75 -9.06 13.64
N SER A 196 14.26 -8.78 14.83
CA SER A 196 14.38 -9.74 15.93
C SER A 196 13.01 -10.24 16.39
N ASP A 197 12.02 -9.36 16.49
CA ASP A 197 10.66 -9.74 16.89
C ASP A 197 10.06 -10.70 15.86
N PHE A 198 10.31 -10.46 14.57
CA PHE A 198 9.82 -11.33 13.50
C PHE A 198 10.51 -12.70 13.52
N LEU A 199 11.81 -12.75 13.83
CA LEU A 199 12.53 -14.00 14.02
C LEU A 199 11.91 -14.84 15.14
N ASP A 200 11.72 -14.21 16.31
CA ASP A 200 11.16 -14.87 17.49
C ASP A 200 9.71 -15.32 17.24
N LEU A 201 8.89 -14.47 16.59
CA LEU A 201 7.53 -14.82 16.19
C LEU A 201 7.51 -16.09 15.32
N VAL A 202 8.31 -16.12 14.24
CA VAL A 202 8.31 -17.26 13.31
C VAL A 202 8.85 -18.51 14.02
N GLN A 203 9.79 -18.38 14.94
CA GLN A 203 10.26 -19.49 15.76
C GLN A 203 9.14 -20.06 16.64
N GLU A 204 8.41 -19.22 17.39
CA GLU A 204 7.30 -19.68 18.22
C GLU A 204 6.15 -20.27 17.37
N LEU A 205 5.85 -19.69 16.22
CA LEU A 205 4.80 -20.21 15.32
C LEU A 205 5.09 -21.63 14.82
N ARG A 206 6.37 -22.05 14.76
CA ARG A 206 6.75 -23.42 14.40
C ARG A 206 6.35 -24.45 15.45
N GLU A 207 6.12 -24.03 16.69
CA GLU A 207 5.71 -24.92 17.79
C GLU A 207 4.18 -25.14 17.82
N THR A 208 3.41 -24.32 17.12
CA THR A 208 1.94 -24.42 17.07
C THR A 208 1.44 -25.61 16.26
N GLU A 209 0.24 -26.12 16.57
CA GLU A 209 -0.35 -27.24 15.83
C GLU A 209 -0.53 -26.92 14.34
N SER A 210 -0.81 -25.64 14.02
CA SER A 210 -0.95 -25.14 12.64
C SER A 210 0.28 -25.46 11.77
N SER A 211 1.48 -25.46 12.37
CA SER A 211 2.74 -25.70 11.66
C SER A 211 2.80 -27.09 11.01
N ARG A 212 2.16 -28.10 11.63
CA ARG A 212 2.10 -29.48 11.10
C ARG A 212 1.48 -29.56 9.70
N TYR A 213 0.64 -28.61 9.35
CA TYR A 213 -0.06 -28.58 8.07
C TYR A 213 0.64 -27.73 7.02
N THR A 214 1.81 -27.16 7.31
CA THR A 214 2.57 -26.35 6.35
C THR A 214 3.38 -27.25 5.42
N VAL A 215 3.14 -27.14 4.12
CA VAL A 215 3.87 -27.86 3.07
C VAL A 215 5.04 -27.03 2.54
N GLN A 216 4.81 -25.73 2.34
CA GLN A 216 5.82 -24.81 1.84
C GLN A 216 5.58 -23.43 2.43
N ASP A 217 6.64 -22.83 2.98
CA ASP A 217 6.69 -21.46 3.52
C ASP A 217 7.96 -20.71 3.05
N THR A 218 8.59 -21.21 1.98
CA THR A 218 9.82 -20.68 1.38
C THR A 218 9.66 -20.45 -0.12
N PRO A 219 10.45 -19.55 -0.74
CA PRO A 219 11.50 -18.72 -0.13
C PRO A 219 10.95 -17.58 0.75
N LEU A 220 11.73 -17.15 1.75
CA LEU A 220 11.43 -16.03 2.63
C LEU A 220 12.26 -14.80 2.27
N PHE A 221 11.59 -13.66 2.24
CA PHE A 221 12.12 -12.41 1.73
C PHE A 221 12.17 -11.33 2.82
N THR A 222 13.36 -11.08 3.39
CA THR A 222 13.61 -9.88 4.21
C THR A 222 13.93 -8.70 3.29
N CYS A 223 13.06 -7.69 3.28
CA CYS A 223 13.12 -6.54 2.40
C CYS A 223 13.26 -5.26 3.22
N ILE A 224 14.05 -4.31 2.72
CA ILE A 224 14.32 -3.01 3.34
C ILE A 224 13.55 -1.95 2.57
N ASN A 225 12.68 -1.21 3.26
CA ASN A 225 11.90 -0.13 2.68
C ASN A 225 12.83 1.00 2.22
N MET A 226 12.63 1.48 1.00
CA MET A 226 13.45 2.52 0.38
C MET A 226 12.56 3.39 -0.50
N ARG A 227 12.97 4.63 -0.80
CA ARG A 227 12.38 5.32 -1.96
C ARG A 227 12.70 4.57 -3.24
N LEU A 228 11.87 4.73 -4.26
CA LEU A 228 12.10 4.12 -5.57
C LEU A 228 13.51 4.44 -6.10
N VAL A 229 13.88 5.72 -6.11
CA VAL A 229 15.18 6.17 -6.62
C VAL A 229 16.35 5.59 -5.80
N GLU A 230 16.20 5.45 -4.49
CA GLU A 230 17.23 4.85 -3.61
C GLU A 230 17.33 3.33 -3.82
N ALA A 231 16.19 2.65 -3.99
CA ALA A 231 16.16 1.23 -4.30
C ALA A 231 16.82 0.93 -5.65
N ILE A 232 16.61 1.79 -6.65
CA ILE A 232 17.27 1.71 -7.95
C ILE A 232 18.77 2.05 -7.83
N ASP A 233 19.15 3.03 -7.00
CA ASP A 233 20.55 3.35 -6.75
C ASP A 233 21.31 2.22 -6.06
N ALA A 234 20.66 1.50 -5.15
CA ALA A 234 21.24 0.34 -4.47
C ALA A 234 21.65 -0.76 -5.46
N LEU A 235 21.05 -0.85 -6.66
CA LEU A 235 21.39 -1.85 -7.67
C LEU A 235 22.80 -1.66 -8.28
N GLY A 236 23.43 -0.51 -8.06
CA GLY A 236 24.81 -0.19 -8.45
C GLY A 236 24.91 1.05 -9.32
N GLY A 237 26.13 1.38 -9.76
CA GLY A 237 26.40 2.55 -10.61
C GLY A 237 26.40 3.89 -9.87
N PRO A 238 26.67 5.00 -10.57
CA PRO A 238 26.63 6.34 -9.98
C PRO A 238 25.22 6.64 -9.44
N PRO A 239 25.09 7.24 -8.24
CA PRO A 239 23.79 7.56 -7.67
C PRO A 239 23.09 8.67 -8.46
N ILE A 240 21.77 8.58 -8.58
CA ILE A 240 20.90 9.65 -9.11
C ILE A 240 19.99 10.24 -8.04
N ALA A 241 19.86 9.59 -6.88
CA ALA A 241 19.10 10.10 -5.76
C ALA A 241 19.80 11.32 -5.13
N THR A 242 19.03 12.39 -4.94
CA THR A 242 19.44 13.45 -4.03
C THR A 242 19.41 12.92 -2.59
N PRO A 243 20.51 13.00 -1.82
CA PRO A 243 20.53 12.65 -0.41
C PRO A 243 19.50 13.50 0.34
N VAL A 244 18.80 12.89 1.28
CA VAL A 244 17.91 13.61 2.19
C VAL A 244 18.34 13.28 3.61
N ALA A 245 18.51 14.31 4.44
CA ALA A 245 18.85 14.12 5.85
C ALA A 245 17.68 13.40 6.56
N GLU A 246 18.00 12.45 7.44
CA GLU A 246 17.03 11.56 8.12
C GLU A 246 16.01 12.32 9.02
N ASP A 247 16.24 13.59 9.33
CA ASP A 247 15.46 14.39 10.30
C ASP A 247 14.61 15.52 9.68
N GLU A 248 14.69 15.77 8.37
CA GLU A 248 13.83 16.77 7.75
C GLU A 248 12.46 16.15 7.44
N GLN A 249 11.42 16.57 8.17
CA GLN A 249 10.03 16.35 7.77
C GLN A 249 9.90 16.72 6.31
N ARG A 250 9.68 15.70 5.47
CA ARG A 250 9.89 15.82 4.02
C ARG A 250 8.74 16.59 3.37
N GLU A 251 9.10 17.52 2.49
CA GLU A 251 8.16 18.12 1.56
C GLU A 251 8.13 17.28 0.28
N VAL A 252 7.04 16.56 0.03
CA VAL A 252 6.85 15.70 -1.15
C VAL A 252 5.66 16.21 -1.92
N TRP A 253 5.79 16.41 -3.23
CA TRP A 253 4.71 16.85 -4.11
C TRP A 253 4.54 15.90 -5.28
N MET A 254 3.29 15.64 -5.66
CA MET A 254 2.90 14.91 -6.85
C MET A 254 2.00 15.78 -7.71
N ASP A 255 2.30 15.89 -9.00
CA ASP A 255 1.36 16.48 -9.96
C ASP A 255 0.18 15.52 -10.19
N VAL A 256 -1.03 16.05 -10.29
CA VAL A 256 -2.27 15.26 -10.35
C VAL A 256 -2.92 15.36 -11.73
N CYS A 257 -3.29 16.57 -12.15
CA CYS A 257 -3.85 16.90 -13.47
C CYS A 257 -3.96 18.41 -13.67
N PRO A 258 -4.22 18.88 -14.91
CA PRO A 258 -4.64 20.25 -15.15
C PRO A 258 -5.88 20.62 -14.32
N LEU A 259 -5.95 21.87 -13.85
CA LEU A 259 -7.06 22.40 -13.05
C LEU A 259 -8.38 22.37 -13.84
N GLU A 260 -8.31 22.61 -15.15
CA GLU A 260 -9.46 22.58 -16.07
C GLU A 260 -10.12 21.19 -16.17
N GLU A 261 -9.35 20.11 -15.94
CA GLU A 261 -9.86 18.74 -15.93
C GLU A 261 -10.48 18.34 -14.58
N PHE A 262 -10.51 19.26 -13.61
CA PHE A 262 -10.98 19.01 -12.25
C PHE A 262 -11.96 20.09 -11.77
N PRO A 263 -13.14 20.22 -12.41
CA PRO A 263 -14.14 21.25 -12.07
C PRO A 263 -14.73 21.08 -10.67
N SER A 264 -15.44 22.11 -10.19
CA SER A 264 -16.16 22.06 -8.90
C SER A 264 -17.08 20.84 -8.81
N GLY A 265 -17.07 20.17 -7.65
CA GLY A 265 -17.77 18.92 -7.39
C GLY A 265 -16.98 17.66 -7.77
N SER A 266 -15.81 17.80 -8.39
CA SER A 266 -14.96 16.65 -8.74
C SER A 266 -14.29 16.05 -7.52
N THR A 267 -14.17 14.72 -7.54
CA THR A 267 -13.37 13.95 -6.57
C THR A 267 -12.45 13.00 -7.31
N ARG A 268 -11.22 12.83 -6.84
CA ARG A 268 -10.24 11.89 -7.43
C ARG A 268 -9.38 11.25 -6.35
N ILE A 269 -9.05 9.99 -6.56
CA ILE A 269 -8.09 9.26 -5.73
C ILE A 269 -6.70 9.40 -6.36
N VAL A 270 -5.71 9.71 -5.53
CA VAL A 270 -4.28 9.65 -5.88
C VAL A 270 -3.51 8.88 -4.81
N TYR A 271 -2.28 8.43 -5.11
CA TYR A 271 -1.42 7.77 -4.13
C TYR A 271 -0.12 8.54 -3.96
N LEU A 272 0.21 8.93 -2.74
CA LEU A 272 1.44 9.66 -2.40
C LEU A 272 2.11 8.97 -1.21
N GLU A 273 3.38 8.60 -1.35
CA GLU A 273 4.14 7.87 -0.31
C GLU A 273 3.36 6.64 0.22
N GLY A 274 2.72 5.88 -0.67
CA GLY A 274 1.94 4.69 -0.29
C GLY A 274 0.57 4.98 0.34
N LYS A 275 0.20 6.23 0.58
CA LYS A 275 -1.11 6.61 1.16
C LYS A 275 -2.12 6.94 0.06
N GLN A 276 -3.34 6.45 0.21
CA GLN A 276 -4.44 6.82 -0.69
C GLN A 276 -5.03 8.17 -0.26
N ILE A 277 -4.99 9.16 -1.13
CA ILE A 277 -5.48 10.52 -0.88
C ILE A 277 -6.72 10.77 -1.72
N GLY A 278 -7.78 11.26 -1.07
CA GLY A 278 -8.97 11.79 -1.73
C GLY A 278 -8.77 13.28 -1.97
N LEU A 279 -8.67 13.67 -3.23
CA LEU A 279 -8.67 15.07 -3.68
C LEU A 279 -10.11 15.47 -4.00
N PHE A 280 -10.56 16.60 -3.44
CA PHE A 280 -11.90 17.15 -3.57
C PHE A 280 -11.84 18.57 -4.11
N ASN A 281 -12.73 18.92 -5.02
CA ASN A 281 -12.99 20.30 -5.41
C ASN A 281 -14.36 20.74 -4.89
N ILE A 282 -14.37 21.55 -3.82
CA ILE A 282 -15.59 22.07 -3.20
C ILE A 282 -15.71 23.55 -3.56
N GLU A 283 -16.65 23.87 -4.45
CA GLU A 283 -16.94 25.25 -4.87
C GLU A 283 -15.70 26.00 -5.40
N GLY A 284 -14.81 25.30 -6.11
CA GLY A 284 -13.57 25.86 -6.66
C GLY A 284 -12.38 25.85 -5.70
N LYS A 285 -12.57 25.42 -4.45
CA LYS A 285 -11.49 25.23 -3.47
C LYS A 285 -11.08 23.76 -3.43
N LEU A 286 -9.78 23.52 -3.53
CA LEU A 286 -9.21 22.18 -3.53
C LEU A 286 -8.80 21.76 -2.12
N TYR A 287 -9.15 20.54 -1.75
CA TYR A 287 -8.79 19.93 -0.47
C TYR A 287 -8.34 18.49 -0.67
N ALA A 288 -7.39 18.04 0.14
CA ALA A 288 -6.91 16.68 0.10
C ALA A 288 -6.86 16.08 1.50
N ILE A 289 -7.49 14.93 1.68
CA ILE A 289 -7.51 14.17 2.93
C ILE A 289 -7.19 12.71 2.67
N ASN A 290 -6.81 11.97 3.71
CA ASN A 290 -6.60 10.54 3.58
C ASN A 290 -7.93 9.90 3.17
N ASN A 291 -7.90 9.14 2.08
CA ASN A 291 -9.12 8.58 1.52
C ASN A 291 -9.71 7.46 2.38
N ARG A 292 -8.98 6.99 3.40
CA ARG A 292 -9.39 5.91 4.28
C ARG A 292 -9.88 6.51 5.60
N CYS A 293 -11.17 6.33 5.87
CA CYS A 293 -11.74 6.77 7.15
C CYS A 293 -11.03 6.09 8.34
N THR A 294 -10.84 6.81 9.44
CA THR A 294 -10.13 6.27 10.61
C THR A 294 -10.89 5.22 11.42
N HIS A 295 -12.17 5.01 11.12
CA HIS A 295 -13.01 4.01 11.79
C HIS A 295 -12.79 2.60 11.22
N ALA A 296 -13.02 2.42 9.93
CA ALA A 296 -12.94 1.11 9.27
C ALA A 296 -12.35 1.21 7.86
N ARG A 297 -11.61 2.29 7.55
CA ARG A 297 -10.91 2.50 6.26
C ARG A 297 -11.81 2.64 5.03
N GLY A 298 -13.07 3.01 5.21
CA GLY A 298 -13.98 3.26 4.08
C GLY A 298 -13.51 4.40 3.15
N PRO A 299 -13.76 4.32 1.84
CA PRO A 299 -13.32 5.27 0.83
C PRO A 299 -14.10 6.58 0.95
N LEU A 300 -13.50 7.60 1.54
CA LEU A 300 -14.13 8.90 1.71
C LEU A 300 -14.44 9.57 0.36
N SER A 301 -13.65 9.33 -0.68
CA SER A 301 -13.88 9.83 -2.04
C SER A 301 -15.17 9.33 -2.68
N GLU A 302 -15.69 8.19 -2.22
CA GLU A 302 -16.96 7.61 -2.66
C GLU A 302 -18.12 8.00 -1.73
N GLY A 303 -17.82 8.78 -0.68
CA GLY A 303 -18.78 9.26 0.29
C GLY A 303 -19.66 10.39 -0.23
N ALA A 304 -20.79 10.61 0.43
CA ALA A 304 -21.64 11.74 0.14
C ALA A 304 -20.99 13.04 0.64
N VAL A 305 -20.79 14.00 -0.27
CA VAL A 305 -20.21 15.30 0.02
C VAL A 305 -21.31 16.32 0.25
N ASP A 306 -21.20 17.06 1.35
CA ASP A 306 -22.02 18.22 1.70
C ASP A 306 -21.14 19.46 1.49
N THR A 307 -21.40 20.19 0.40
CA THR A 307 -20.60 21.34 -0.04
C THR A 307 -20.75 22.53 0.91
N ASP A 308 -21.95 22.73 1.47
CA ASP A 308 -22.26 23.85 2.37
C ASP A 308 -21.50 23.70 3.70
N ALA A 309 -21.46 22.48 4.25
CA ALA A 309 -20.71 22.18 5.46
C ALA A 309 -19.24 21.82 5.18
N CYS A 310 -18.83 21.68 3.91
CA CYS A 310 -17.52 21.16 3.50
C CYS A 310 -17.15 19.85 4.19
N THR A 311 -18.06 18.88 4.16
CA THR A 311 -17.93 17.60 4.86
C THR A 311 -18.19 16.42 3.94
N VAL A 312 -17.63 15.27 4.30
CA VAL A 312 -17.86 14.00 3.60
C VAL A 312 -18.33 12.94 4.58
N VAL A 313 -19.37 12.19 4.19
CA VAL A 313 -19.91 11.08 4.96
C VAL A 313 -19.37 9.78 4.38
N CYS A 314 -18.63 9.03 5.20
CA CYS A 314 -18.08 7.73 4.82
C CYS A 314 -19.20 6.77 4.38
N PRO A 315 -19.09 6.11 3.21
CA PRO A 315 -20.18 5.31 2.67
C PRO A 315 -20.44 4.00 3.45
N TRP A 316 -19.49 3.56 4.30
CA TRP A 316 -19.61 2.28 5.00
C TRP A 316 -20.36 2.38 6.32
N HIS A 317 -19.97 3.34 7.14
CA HIS A 317 -20.43 3.45 8.53
C HIS A 317 -20.89 4.86 8.91
N TYR A 318 -21.03 5.74 7.91
CA TYR A 318 -21.62 7.07 8.04
C TYR A 318 -20.91 8.01 9.03
N ALA A 319 -19.66 7.72 9.40
CA ALA A 319 -18.81 8.69 10.05
C ALA A 319 -18.61 9.89 9.12
N LYS A 320 -18.88 11.09 9.64
CA LYS A 320 -18.80 12.37 8.94
C LYS A 320 -17.49 13.06 9.28
N PHE A 321 -16.77 13.50 8.26
CA PHE A 321 -15.48 14.17 8.40
C PHE A 321 -15.53 15.55 7.76
N ASP A 322 -14.88 16.52 8.38
CA ASP A 322 -14.60 17.83 7.80
C ASP A 322 -13.46 17.68 6.77
N ILE A 323 -13.70 18.10 5.53
CA ILE A 323 -12.74 17.89 4.43
C ILE A 323 -11.54 18.85 4.55
N GLN A 324 -11.70 19.99 5.22
CA GLN A 324 -10.66 21.01 5.34
C GLN A 324 -9.62 20.61 6.39
N THR A 325 -10.08 20.01 7.47
CA THR A 325 -9.28 19.74 8.67
C THR A 325 -9.08 18.25 8.95
N GLY A 326 -9.84 17.38 8.30
CA GLY A 326 -9.85 15.94 8.53
C GLY A 326 -10.52 15.51 9.84
N HIS A 327 -11.02 16.44 10.66
CA HIS A 327 -11.65 16.11 11.94
C HIS A 327 -12.95 15.35 11.77
N VAL A 328 -13.25 14.48 12.74
CA VAL A 328 -14.57 13.85 12.84
C VAL A 328 -15.57 14.90 13.29
N VAL A 329 -16.64 15.06 12.51
CA VAL A 329 -17.76 15.96 12.82
C VAL A 329 -18.89 15.19 13.52
N ASP A 330 -19.17 13.97 13.05
CA ASP A 330 -20.24 13.13 13.58
C ASP A 330 -20.01 11.64 13.27
N GLY A 331 -20.74 10.76 13.95
CA GLY A 331 -20.73 9.32 13.74
C GLY A 331 -19.68 8.57 14.58
N ILE A 332 -19.32 7.37 14.13
CA ILE A 332 -18.64 6.38 15.00
C ILE A 332 -17.10 6.41 14.94
N ALA A 333 -16.51 7.29 14.12
CA ALA A 333 -15.07 7.49 14.11
C ALA A 333 -14.64 8.34 15.31
N SER A 334 -13.44 8.09 15.86
CA SER A 334 -12.92 8.83 17.01
C SER A 334 -11.61 9.58 16.74
N ARG A 335 -11.02 9.42 15.55
CA ARG A 335 -9.73 10.03 15.18
C ARG A 335 -9.87 10.83 13.87
N PRO A 336 -9.18 11.96 13.72
CA PRO A 336 -9.14 12.69 12.46
C PRO A 336 -8.41 11.88 11.37
N VAL A 337 -8.78 12.08 10.11
CA VAL A 337 -7.96 11.66 8.97
C VAL A 337 -6.84 12.67 8.74
N GLU A 338 -5.71 12.23 8.17
CA GLU A 338 -4.63 13.14 7.77
C GLU A 338 -5.11 14.06 6.63
N THR A 339 -4.62 15.31 6.64
CA THR A 339 -4.80 16.27 5.54
C THR A 339 -3.49 16.42 4.76
N TYR A 340 -3.61 16.81 3.49
CA TYR A 340 -2.49 17.00 2.58
C TYR A 340 -2.56 18.39 1.95
N ALA A 341 -1.41 18.97 1.66
CA ALA A 341 -1.33 20.25 0.99
C ALA A 341 -1.77 20.12 -0.47
N VAL A 342 -2.45 21.13 -0.99
CA VAL A 342 -2.83 21.22 -2.39
C VAL A 342 -2.41 22.57 -2.94
N GLU A 343 -1.70 22.56 -4.06
CA GLU A 343 -1.24 23.77 -4.75
C GLU A 343 -1.58 23.70 -6.24
N VAL A 344 -1.84 24.85 -6.85
CA VAL A 344 -1.93 24.96 -8.31
C VAL A 344 -0.68 25.68 -8.79
N ARG A 345 0.15 25.00 -9.60
CA ARG A 345 1.36 25.55 -10.19
C ARG A 345 1.20 25.49 -11.71
N ASP A 346 1.27 26.64 -12.36
CA ASP A 346 1.14 26.76 -13.82
C ASP A 346 -0.11 26.05 -14.39
N GLY A 347 -1.24 26.16 -13.68
CA GLY A 347 -2.51 25.55 -14.10
C GLY A 347 -2.64 24.05 -13.81
N VAL A 348 -1.65 23.42 -13.17
CA VAL A 348 -1.65 22.00 -12.78
C VAL A 348 -1.83 21.87 -11.27
N ILE A 349 -2.69 20.94 -10.85
CA ILE A 349 -2.92 20.61 -9.44
C ILE A 349 -1.78 19.72 -8.94
N TYR A 350 -1.20 20.07 -7.80
CA TYR A 350 -0.23 19.29 -7.05
C TYR A 350 -0.78 18.96 -5.67
N VAL A 351 -0.56 17.73 -5.22
CA VAL A 351 -0.87 17.28 -3.86
C VAL A 351 0.44 16.95 -3.16
N GLY A 352 0.58 17.36 -1.90
CA GLY A 352 1.83 17.16 -1.18
C GLY A 352 1.71 16.95 0.32
N ILE A 353 2.77 16.39 0.89
CA ILE A 353 3.02 16.33 2.33
C ILE A 353 3.96 17.48 2.63
N VAL A 354 3.59 18.34 3.58
CA VAL A 354 4.39 19.50 4.02
C VAL A 354 4.65 19.41 5.53
N PRO A 355 5.80 19.93 6.02
CA PRO A 355 6.07 20.02 7.45
C PRO A 355 4.99 20.83 8.19
N GLN A 356 4.63 20.40 9.41
CA GLN A 356 3.57 21.03 10.20
C GLN A 356 3.81 22.53 10.48
N SER A 357 5.05 23.02 10.37
CA SER A 357 5.40 24.43 10.56
C SER A 357 4.81 25.39 9.51
N ARG A 358 4.35 24.88 8.34
CA ARG A 358 3.70 25.69 7.28
C ARG A 358 2.18 25.52 7.18
N ALA A 359 1.60 24.49 7.82
CA ALA A 359 0.18 24.14 7.68
C ALA A 359 -0.81 25.20 8.23
N VAL A 360 -0.32 26.23 8.94
CA VAL A 360 -1.17 27.24 9.61
C VAL A 360 -1.61 28.40 8.70
N ASN A 361 -1.10 28.53 7.47
CA ASN A 361 -1.33 29.74 6.65
C ASN A 361 -2.13 29.53 5.34
N GLY A 362 -3.20 28.73 5.39
CA GLY A 362 -4.16 28.58 4.29
C GLY A 362 -5.36 29.53 4.31
N VAL A 363 -5.44 30.49 5.26
CA VAL A 363 -6.46 31.54 5.21
C VAL A 363 -6.02 32.59 4.21
N GLN A 364 -6.52 32.49 2.98
CA GLN A 364 -6.46 33.58 2.00
C GLN A 364 -7.06 34.85 2.64
N LYS A 365 -6.19 35.79 3.06
CA LYS A 365 -6.61 37.16 3.35
C LYS A 365 -7.03 37.79 2.04
N GLY A 366 -8.33 37.99 1.86
CA GLY A 366 -8.87 38.85 0.82
C GLY A 366 -8.24 40.23 0.93
N GLN A 367 -7.66 40.71 -0.17
CA GLN A 367 -7.23 42.09 -0.31
C GLN A 367 -8.41 42.91 -0.81
N ASN A 368 -8.79 43.87 0.05
CA ASN A 368 -9.61 45.08 -0.13
C ASN A 368 -10.96 45.02 -0.85
#